data_AF-A0A926YGN5-F1
#
_entry.id   AF-A0A926YGN5-F1
#
_cell.length_a   1.000
_cell.length_b   1.000
_cell.length_c   1.000
_cell.angle_alpha   90.00
_cell.angle_beta   90.00
_cell.angle_gamma   90.00
#
_symmetry.space_group_name_H-M   'P 1'
#
loop_
_entity.id
_entity.type
_entity.pdbx_description
1 polymer ?
#
loop_
_entity_poly.entity_id
_entity_poly.type
_entity_poly.pdbx_seq_one_letter_code
_entity_poly.pdbx_strand_id
1 'polypeptide(L)'
;KWWELVMSAFLMVSLFADAFNNTCPLAHQQFAKHPWWSNQSGWKHLLNNLRLVIQPLICFNWLKRWLEVFPIDPLEAGFKQLMHQMNQFACPLVQGLNLQLLFSSA
;
A
#
# COMPACT_ATOMS: atom_id res chain seq x y z
N LYS A 1 23.57 -5.68 3.81
CA LYS A 1 23.87 -4.63 4.82
C LYS A 1 22.71 -3.64 4.86
N TRP A 2 22.31 -3.12 6.02
CA TRP A 2 21.13 -2.23 6.14
C TRP A 2 21.19 -1.00 5.24
N TRP A 3 22.39 -0.49 4.99
CA TRP A 3 22.65 0.64 4.12
C TRP A 3 22.35 0.32 2.62
N GLU A 4 22.58 -0.91 2.14
CA GLU A 4 22.22 -1.26 0.75
C GLU A 4 20.70 -1.22 0.51
N LEU A 5 19.91 -1.59 1.52
CA LEU A 5 18.44 -1.47 1.50
C LEU A 5 17.99 -0.01 1.45
N VAL A 6 18.59 0.85 2.27
CA VAL A 6 18.26 2.29 2.33
C VAL A 6 18.61 2.97 1.00
N MET A 7 19.77 2.68 0.42
CA MET A 7 20.19 3.27 -0.86
C MET A 7 19.35 2.75 -2.04
N SER A 8 18.95 1.48 -2.03
CA SER A 8 18.08 0.90 -3.07
C SER A 8 16.67 1.51 -3.02
N ALA A 9 16.12 1.69 -1.81
CA ALA A 9 14.83 2.35 -1.63
C ALA A 9 14.90 3.83 -2.04
N PHE A 10 15.98 4.53 -1.65
CA PHE A 10 16.21 5.92 -2.05
C PHE A 10 16.36 6.08 -3.57
N LEU A 11 17.14 5.20 -4.21
CA LEU A 11 17.31 5.18 -5.66
C LEU A 11 15.99 4.90 -6.38
N MET A 12 15.21 3.93 -5.91
CA MET A 12 13.89 3.62 -6.46
C MET A 12 12.96 4.84 -6.36
N VAL A 13 12.88 5.48 -5.19
CA VAL A 13 12.07 6.70 -5.01
C VAL A 13 12.56 7.83 -5.92
N SER A 14 13.87 7.97 -6.10
CA SER A 14 14.47 9.02 -6.94
C SER A 14 14.22 8.78 -8.43
N LEU A 15 14.35 7.54 -8.90
CA LEU A 15 14.11 7.15 -10.29
C LEU A 15 12.65 7.29 -10.70
N PHE A 16 11.72 7.13 -9.75
CA PHE A 16 10.30 7.25 -10.00
C PHE A 16 9.71 8.57 -9.49
N ALA A 17 10.52 9.52 -9.03
CA ALA A 17 10.05 10.78 -8.43
C ALA A 17 9.16 11.59 -9.38
N ASP A 18 9.54 11.70 -10.65
CA ASP A 18 8.75 12.38 -11.68
C ASP A 18 7.50 11.60 -12.06
N ALA A 19 7.57 10.26 -12.08
CA ALA A 19 6.39 9.43 -12.27
C ALA A 19 5.38 9.69 -11.14
N PHE A 20 5.84 9.73 -9.88
CA PHE A 20 5.04 10.02 -8.70
C PHE A 20 4.58 11.48 -8.56
N ASN A 21 4.93 12.36 -9.49
CA ASN A 21 4.44 13.74 -9.50
C ASN A 21 3.02 13.86 -10.07
N ASN A 22 2.53 12.83 -10.79
CA ASN A 22 1.15 12.79 -11.26
C ASN A 22 0.19 12.43 -10.13
N THR A 23 -0.88 13.22 -9.97
CA THR A 23 -1.92 12.95 -8.98
C THR A 23 -2.73 11.72 -9.37
N CYS A 24 -2.92 10.76 -8.46
CA CYS A 24 -3.80 9.62 -8.68
C CYS A 24 -5.27 10.10 -8.69
N PRO A 25 -6.01 9.98 -9.81
CA PRO A 25 -7.38 10.52 -9.92
C PRO A 25 -8.42 9.65 -9.19
N LEU A 26 -8.08 8.40 -8.87
CA LEU A 26 -9.02 7.36 -8.42
C LEU A 26 -8.97 7.08 -6.92
N ALA A 27 -8.20 7.87 -6.15
CA ALA A 27 -8.31 7.94 -4.69
C ALA A 27 -9.71 8.45 -4.32
N HIS A 28 -10.68 7.54 -4.42
CA HIS A 28 -12.08 7.76 -4.16
C HIS A 28 -12.25 8.46 -2.82
N GLN A 29 -13.28 9.30 -2.73
CA GLN A 29 -13.70 10.03 -1.51
C GLN A 29 -13.63 9.18 -0.23
N GLN A 30 -13.78 7.85 -0.33
CA GLN A 30 -13.66 6.90 0.78
C GLN A 30 -12.24 6.83 1.38
N PHE A 31 -11.18 6.72 0.55
CA PHE A 31 -9.80 6.67 1.04
C PHE A 31 -9.37 8.02 1.64
N ALA A 32 -9.84 9.12 1.04
CA ALA A 32 -9.58 10.47 1.54
C ALA A 32 -10.21 10.78 2.90
N LYS A 33 -11.18 9.96 3.37
CA LYS A 33 -11.71 10.04 4.75
C LYS A 33 -10.72 9.52 5.80
N HIS A 34 -9.66 8.82 5.40
CA HIS A 34 -8.69 8.31 6.36
C HIS A 34 -7.96 9.48 7.05
N PRO A 35 -7.86 9.53 8.40
CA PRO A 35 -7.31 10.69 9.11
C PRO A 35 -5.88 11.08 8.73
N TRP A 36 -5.07 10.11 8.29
CA TRP A 36 -3.69 10.33 7.83
C TRP A 36 -3.55 10.46 6.32
N TRP A 37 -4.67 10.53 5.60
CA TRP A 37 -4.64 10.76 4.15
C TRP A 37 -4.16 12.16 3.84
N SER A 38 -3.26 12.29 2.87
CA SER A 38 -2.78 13.57 2.38
C SER A 38 -3.47 13.95 1.08
N ASN A 39 -4.20 15.08 1.10
CA ASN A 39 -4.83 15.66 -0.10
C ASN A 39 -3.87 16.56 -0.92
N GLN A 40 -2.64 16.75 -0.45
CA GLN A 40 -1.63 17.54 -1.14
C GLN A 40 -1.02 16.76 -2.31
N SER A 41 -0.58 17.47 -3.35
CA SER A 41 0.11 16.89 -4.51
C SER A 41 1.60 16.65 -4.22
N GLY A 42 2.23 15.81 -5.05
CA GLY A 42 3.66 15.50 -4.99
C GLY A 42 3.99 14.11 -4.45
N TRP A 43 5.17 13.61 -4.81
CA TRP A 43 5.60 12.23 -4.59
C TRP A 43 5.58 11.82 -3.11
N LYS A 44 5.94 12.71 -2.19
CA LYS A 44 5.97 12.42 -0.75
C LYS A 44 4.58 12.11 -0.20
N HIS A 45 3.60 12.90 -0.60
CA HIS A 45 2.21 12.74 -0.19
C HIS A 45 1.60 11.50 -0.82
N LEU A 46 1.96 11.22 -2.08
CA LEU A 46 1.58 9.98 -2.75
C LEU A 46 2.18 8.75 -2.05
N LEU A 47 3.47 8.74 -1.70
CA LEU A 47 4.08 7.64 -0.95
C LEU A 47 3.44 7.43 0.42
N ASN A 48 3.09 8.51 1.13
CA ASN A 48 2.34 8.41 2.37
C ASN A 48 1.00 7.69 2.17
N ASN A 49 0.25 8.09 1.14
CA ASN A 49 -1.05 7.50 0.85
C ASN A 49 -0.92 6.03 0.40
N LEU A 50 0.09 5.71 -0.41
CA LEU A 50 0.41 4.32 -0.79
C LEU A 50 0.79 3.47 0.41
N ARG A 51 1.57 4.00 1.35
CA ARG A 51 1.88 3.33 2.62
C ARG A 51 0.61 2.94 3.37
N LEU A 52 -0.38 3.83 3.45
CA LEU A 52 -1.64 3.55 4.13
C LEU A 52 -2.43 2.43 3.45
N VAL A 53 -2.47 2.41 2.12
CA VAL A 53 -3.18 1.38 1.34
C VAL A 53 -2.51 0.00 1.49
N ILE A 54 -1.18 -0.05 1.58
CA ILE A 54 -0.42 -1.31 1.69
C ILE A 54 -0.37 -1.83 3.14
N GLN A 55 -0.49 -0.95 4.14
CA GLN A 55 -0.34 -1.30 5.55
C GLN A 55 -1.20 -2.50 6.03
N PRO A 56 -2.49 -2.64 5.66
CA PRO A 56 -3.29 -3.80 6.05
C PRO A 56 -2.69 -5.15 5.63
N LEU A 57 -2.06 -5.22 4.45
CA LEU A 57 -1.40 -6.45 3.97
C LEU A 57 -0.18 -6.80 4.83
N ILE A 58 0.64 -5.80 5.15
CA ILE A 58 1.82 -5.99 6.01
C ILE A 58 1.38 -6.52 7.38
N CYS A 59 0.36 -5.90 7.97
CA CYS A 59 -0.21 -6.33 9.25
C CYS A 59 -0.76 -7.76 9.17
N PHE A 60 -1.49 -8.10 8.10
CA PHE A 60 -2.02 -9.45 7.91
C PHE A 60 -0.90 -10.48 7.81
N ASN A 61 0.15 -10.23 7.03
CA ASN A 61 1.28 -11.14 6.88
C ASN A 61 2.02 -11.39 8.20
N TRP A 62 2.14 -10.36 9.04
CA TRP A 62 2.70 -10.52 10.39
C TRP A 62 1.80 -11.34 11.31
N LEU A 63 0.48 -11.11 11.25
CA LEU A 63 -0.50 -11.85 12.05
C LEU A 63 -0.74 -13.28 11.57
N LYS A 64 -0.57 -13.57 10.27
CA LYS A 64 -0.79 -14.90 9.67
C LYS A 64 -0.03 -16.00 10.42
N ARG A 65 1.21 -15.74 10.83
CA ARG A 65 2.04 -16.68 11.60
C ARG A 65 1.45 -17.01 12.97
N TRP A 66 0.77 -16.06 13.60
CA TRP A 66 0.07 -16.28 14.87
C TRP A 66 -1.29 -16.95 14.65
N LEU A 67 -1.98 -16.65 13.56
CA LEU A 67 -3.24 -17.29 13.18
C LEU A 67 -3.07 -18.78 12.86
N GLU A 68 -1.89 -19.19 12.38
CA GLU A 68 -1.52 -20.62 12.24
C GLU A 68 -1.48 -21.35 13.60
N VAL A 69 -1.15 -20.64 14.68
CA VAL A 69 -1.07 -21.21 16.05
C VAL A 69 -2.40 -21.08 16.79
N PHE A 70 -3.07 -19.95 16.64
CA PHE A 70 -4.35 -19.63 17.25
C PHE A 70 -5.34 -19.23 16.17
N PRO A 71 -6.10 -20.19 15.60
CA PRO A 71 -7.02 -19.91 14.51
C PRO A 71 -8.17 -19.01 15.00
N ILE A 72 -8.33 -17.86 14.35
CA ILE A 72 -9.40 -16.89 14.58
C ILE A 72 -10.00 -16.52 13.22
N ASP A 73 -10.90 -17.36 12.72
CA ASP A 73 -11.49 -17.22 11.38
C ASP A 73 -12.13 -15.84 11.12
N PRO A 74 -12.85 -15.21 12.08
CA PRO A 74 -13.43 -13.88 11.86
C PRO A 74 -12.37 -12.80 11.60
N LEU A 75 -11.20 -12.92 12.23
CA LEU A 75 -10.11 -11.96 12.04
C LEU A 75 -9.51 -12.12 10.64
N GLU A 76 -9.27 -13.35 10.20
CA GLU A 76 -8.78 -13.62 8.85
C GLU A 76 -9.76 -13.13 7.78
N ALA A 77 -11.06 -13.40 7.96
CA ALA A 77 -12.11 -12.93 7.06
C ALA A 77 -12.18 -11.40 7.02
N GLY A 78 -12.08 -10.72 8.17
CA GLY A 78 -12.05 -9.27 8.26
C GLY A 78 -10.86 -8.65 7.51
N PHE A 79 -9.68 -9.24 7.63
CA PHE A 79 -8.50 -8.80 6.86
C PHE A 79 -8.68 -9.01 5.35
N LYS A 80 -9.22 -10.15 4.93
CA LYS A 80 -9.53 -10.40 3.50
C LYS A 80 -10.49 -9.36 2.93
N GLN A 81 -11.54 -9.01 3.69
CA GLN A 81 -12.48 -7.96 3.29
C GLN A 81 -11.80 -6.59 3.21
N LEU A 82 -10.95 -6.23 4.18
CA LEU A 82 -10.22 -4.97 4.17
C LEU A 82 -9.25 -4.89 2.99
N MET A 83 -8.50 -5.96 2.70
CA MET A 83 -7.61 -6.03 1.54
C MET A 83 -8.37 -5.91 0.23
N HIS A 84 -9.56 -6.51 0.12
CA HIS A 84 -10.42 -6.34 -1.05
C HIS A 84 -10.80 -4.86 -1.27
N GLN A 85 -11.13 -4.13 -0.20
CA GLN A 85 -11.38 -2.69 -0.29
C GLN A 85 -10.13 -1.91 -0.69
N MET A 86 -8.95 -2.26 -0.15
CA MET A 86 -7.69 -1.60 -0.52
C MET A 86 -7.32 -1.82 -1.99
N ASN A 87 -7.64 -2.98 -2.56
CA ASN A 87 -7.41 -3.28 -3.98
C ASN A 87 -8.27 -2.44 -4.94
N GLN A 88 -9.31 -1.77 -4.45
CA GLN A 88 -10.07 -0.79 -5.24
C GLN A 88 -9.30 0.53 -5.43
N PHE A 89 -8.18 0.71 -4.71
CA PHE A 89 -7.28 1.83 -4.95
C PHE A 89 -6.63 1.69 -6.33
N ALA A 90 -7.14 2.45 -7.30
CA ALA A 90 -6.55 2.54 -8.61
C ALA A 90 -5.71 3.82 -8.71
N CYS A 91 -4.45 3.65 -9.07
CA CYS A 91 -3.61 4.75 -9.49
C CYS A 91 -2.88 4.35 -10.77
N PRO A 92 -2.99 5.13 -11.86
CA PRO A 92 -2.31 4.83 -13.12
C PRO A 92 -0.80 4.60 -12.95
N LEU A 93 -0.17 5.28 -12.00
CA LEU A 93 1.24 5.09 -11.65
C LEU A 93 1.52 3.73 -11.01
N VAL A 94 0.69 3.31 -10.05
CA VAL A 94 0.83 1.99 -9.40
C VAL A 94 0.60 0.87 -10.40
N GLN A 95 -0.37 1.05 -11.30
CA GLN A 95 -0.63 0.11 -12.39
C GLN A 95 0.54 0.06 -13.39
N GLY A 96 1.11 1.21 -13.77
CA GLY A 96 2.24 1.29 -14.70
C GLY A 96 3.57 0.76 -14.13
N LEU A 97 3.75 0.83 -12.81
CA LEU A 97 4.90 0.22 -12.12
C LEU A 97 4.82 -1.31 -12.04
N ASN A 98 3.77 -1.93 -12.63
CA ASN A 98 3.47 -3.35 -12.44
C ASN A 98 3.42 -3.75 -10.95
N LEU A 99 3.12 -2.78 -10.08
CA LEU A 99 2.56 -3.03 -8.77
C LEU A 99 1.08 -3.39 -8.97
N GLN A 100 0.80 -4.39 -9.83
CA GLN A 100 -0.34 -5.26 -9.60
C GLN A 100 -0.05 -5.99 -8.30
N LEU A 101 -0.24 -5.20 -7.23
CA LEU A 101 -0.48 -5.51 -5.86
C LEU A 101 -0.25 -7.01 -5.61
N LEU A 102 0.88 -7.31 -4.98
CA LEU A 102 1.28 -8.52 -4.18
C LEU A 102 0.17 -9.13 -3.28
N PHE A 103 -1.07 -8.70 -3.43
CA PHE A 103 -2.26 -8.98 -2.67
C PHE A 103 -3.01 -10.20 -3.22
N SER A 104 -2.63 -10.72 -4.40
CA SER A 104 -3.19 -11.94 -4.99
C SER A 104 -2.31 -13.18 -4.79
N SER A 105 -1.13 -13.07 -4.19
CA SER A 105 -0.18 -14.18 -4.05
C SER A 105 0.34 -14.30 -2.62
N ALA A 106 -0.47 -14.86 -1.73
CA ALA A 106 -0.07 -15.42 -0.44
C ALA A 106 -1.03 -16.52 0.01
#